data_AF-A0A1Q6TS73-F1
#
_entry.id   AF-A0A1Q6TS73-F1
#
_cell.length_a   1.000
_cell.length_b   1.000
_cell.length_c   1.000
_cell.angle_alpha   90.00
_cell.angle_beta   90.00
_cell.angle_gamma   90.00
#
_symmetry.space_group_name_H-M   'P 1'
#
loop_
_entity.id
_entity.type
_entity.pdbx_description
1 polymer ?
#
loop_
_entity_poly.entity_id
_entity_poly.type
_entity_poly.pdbx_seq_one_letter_code
_entity_poly.pdbx_strand_id
1 'polypeptide(L)'
;MLMAFWEVQRLTREINYLERQAMETRNRLSNYQKYASVLGGSSVMTMNNIAGISAELLPRASMFAQFSNQASSMSAMQNLQTMKMMGQVPWTGNALAQYQIEMSAFAKFKEESMKALKQQEVQILNEKEKEIQLEMNEIEQRLKMKRAYLESVKQQAAEDARNSAPKFGLG
;
A
#
# COMPACT_ATOMS: atom_id res chain seq x y z
N MET A 1 28.80 -22.03 28.68
CA MET A 1 27.81 -21.14 29.33
C MET A 1 27.89 -19.67 28.91
N LEU A 2 29.00 -18.93 29.12
CA LEU A 2 29.08 -17.50 28.76
C LEU A 2 28.85 -17.22 27.26
N MET A 3 29.41 -18.05 26.36
CA MET A 3 29.21 -17.91 24.91
C MET A 3 27.75 -18.10 24.49
N ALA A 4 27.06 -19.09 25.06
CA ALA A 4 25.65 -19.35 24.77
C ALA A 4 24.74 -18.21 25.27
N PHE A 5 25.06 -17.60 26.41
CA PHE A 5 24.34 -16.43 26.91
C PHE A 5 24.47 -15.21 25.98
N TRP A 6 25.68 -14.93 25.50
CA TRP A 6 25.93 -13.86 24.53
C TRP A 6 25.17 -14.10 23.21
N GLU A 7 25.15 -15.34 22.74
CA GLU A 7 24.45 -15.70 21.51
C GLU A 7 22.93 -15.57 21.64
N VAL A 8 22.36 -15.98 22.78
CA VAL A 8 20.94 -15.75 23.12
C VAL A 8 20.61 -14.26 23.13
N GLN A 9 21.45 -13.41 23.74
CA GLN A 9 21.22 -11.96 23.76
C GLN A 9 21.30 -11.34 22.36
N ARG A 10 22.29 -11.73 21.55
CA ARG A 10 22.43 -11.26 20.18
C ARG A 10 21.20 -11.62 19.34
N LEU A 11 20.80 -12.88 19.36
CA LEU A 11 19.64 -13.36 18.59
C LEU A 11 18.34 -12.70 19.04
N THR A 12 18.16 -12.48 20.35
CA THR A 12 16.98 -11.78 20.86
C THR A 12 16.89 -10.35 20.32
N ARG A 13 18.01 -9.61 20.27
CA ARG A 13 18.04 -8.26 19.69
C ARG A 13 17.73 -8.26 18.19
N GLU A 14 18.32 -9.21 17.45
CA GLU A 14 18.06 -9.35 16.02
C GLU A 14 16.60 -9.71 15.71
N ILE A 15 15.99 -10.58 16.52
CA ILE A 15 14.57 -10.90 16.42
C ILE A 15 13.72 -9.66 16.68
N ASN A 16 13.98 -8.91 17.75
CA ASN A 16 13.22 -7.68 18.07
C ASN A 16 13.32 -6.64 16.94
N TYR A 17 14.49 -6.50 16.32
CA TYR A 17 14.68 -5.62 15.17
C TYR A 17 13.81 -6.06 13.98
N LEU A 18 13.84 -7.36 13.64
CA LEU A 18 13.02 -7.91 12.56
C LEU A 18 11.52 -7.86 12.85
N GLU A 19 11.10 -8.02 14.11
CA GLU A 19 9.70 -7.87 14.51
C GLU A 19 9.21 -6.44 14.34
N ARG A 20 10.05 -5.45 14.68
CA ARG A 20 9.76 -4.04 14.40
C ARG A 20 9.66 -3.79 12.90
N GLN A 21 10.59 -4.32 12.12
CA GLN A 21 10.55 -4.19 10.66
C GLN A 21 9.28 -4.84 10.09
N ALA A 22 8.89 -6.02 10.55
CA ALA A 22 7.64 -6.66 10.16
C ALA A 22 6.42 -5.80 10.52
N MET A 23 6.39 -5.20 11.71
CA MET A 23 5.30 -4.31 12.11
C MET A 23 5.19 -3.08 11.21
N GLU A 24 6.33 -2.43 10.91
CA GLU A 24 6.39 -1.28 10.00
C GLU A 24 5.93 -1.66 8.59
N THR A 25 6.37 -2.79 8.06
CA THR A 25 5.96 -3.29 6.73
C THR A 25 4.48 -3.68 6.69
N ARG A 26 3.89 -4.20 7.79
CA ARG A 26 2.44 -4.47 7.90
C ARG A 26 1.63 -3.17 7.91
N ASN A 27 2.11 -2.16 8.62
CA ASN A 27 1.49 -0.84 8.62
C ASN A 27 1.51 -0.22 7.21
N ARG A 28 2.65 -0.32 6.50
CA ARG A 28 2.76 0.08 5.09
C ARG A 28 1.74 -0.66 4.24
N LEU A 29 1.64 -1.99 4.34
CA LEU A 29 0.65 -2.79 3.59
C LEU A 29 -0.78 -2.29 3.82
N SER A 30 -1.18 -2.11 5.09
CA SER A 30 -2.51 -1.60 5.45
C SER A 30 -2.78 -0.21 4.86
N ASN A 31 -1.78 0.66 4.85
CA ASN A 31 -1.92 2.01 4.30
C ASN A 31 -2.16 2.00 2.79
N TYR A 32 -1.46 1.14 2.04
CA TYR A 32 -1.68 0.97 0.60
C TYR A 32 -3.09 0.42 0.29
N GLN A 33 -3.55 -0.58 1.05
CA GLN A 33 -4.90 -1.13 0.92
C GLN A 33 -6.00 -0.09 1.20
N LYS A 34 -5.81 0.75 2.23
CA LYS A 34 -6.72 1.87 2.53
C LYS A 34 -6.77 2.88 1.39
N TYR A 35 -5.61 3.24 0.82
CA TYR A 35 -5.55 4.17 -0.31
C TYR A 35 -6.23 3.60 -1.56
N ALA A 36 -6.00 2.34 -1.90
CA ALA A 36 -6.69 1.66 -3.01
C ALA A 36 -8.21 1.62 -2.80
N SER A 37 -8.66 1.35 -1.57
CA SER A 37 -10.08 1.33 -1.21
C SER A 37 -10.74 2.71 -1.36
N VAL A 38 -10.02 3.78 -0.97
CA VAL A 38 -10.46 5.17 -1.14
C VAL A 38 -10.64 5.53 -2.63
N LEU A 39 -9.76 5.05 -3.51
CA LEU A 39 -9.87 5.28 -4.95
C LEU A 39 -11.02 4.49 -5.59
N GLY A 40 -11.33 3.30 -5.07
CA GLY A 40 -12.41 2.43 -5.57
C GLY A 40 -13.83 2.88 -5.19
N GLY A 41 -14.00 3.59 -4.07
CA GLY A 41 -15.32 3.89 -3.50
C GLY A 41 -16.01 5.17 -3.97
N SER A 42 -15.30 6.13 -4.57
CA SER A 42 -15.90 7.42 -4.97
C SER A 42 -15.36 7.93 -6.30
N SER A 43 -16.22 8.50 -7.14
CA SER A 43 -15.86 9.19 -8.40
C SER A 43 -15.01 10.44 -8.18
N VAL A 44 -14.94 10.98 -6.96
CA VAL A 44 -14.14 12.17 -6.61
C VAL A 44 -13.35 11.89 -5.33
N MET A 45 -12.01 12.08 -5.37
CA MET A 45 -11.23 12.13 -4.13
C MET A 45 -11.60 13.42 -3.40
N THR A 46 -12.39 13.29 -2.34
CA THR A 46 -12.75 14.40 -1.46
C THR A 46 -11.72 14.54 -0.33
N MET A 47 -11.63 15.71 0.29
CA MET A 47 -10.74 15.94 1.45
C MET A 47 -11.02 14.96 2.59
N ASN A 48 -12.28 14.53 2.78
CA ASN A 48 -12.65 13.51 3.76
C ASN A 48 -12.04 12.15 3.45
N ASN A 49 -11.94 11.81 2.17
CA ASN A 49 -11.31 10.57 1.71
C ASN A 49 -9.78 10.62 1.86
N ILE A 50 -9.17 11.80 1.78
CA ILE A 50 -7.73 12.02 1.95
C ILE A 50 -7.32 11.96 3.43
N ALA A 51 -8.20 12.38 4.34
CA ALA A 51 -7.95 12.33 5.79
C ALA A 51 -7.75 10.89 6.34
N GLY A 52 -8.24 9.87 5.63
CA GLY A 52 -8.04 8.45 5.97
C GLY A 52 -6.75 7.84 5.41
N ILE A 53 -5.97 8.59 4.62
CA ILE A 53 -4.73 8.13 3.99
C ILE A 53 -3.56 8.38 4.95
N SER A 54 -2.58 7.47 4.98
CA SER A 54 -1.38 7.68 5.79
C SER A 54 -0.56 8.89 5.30
N ALA A 55 0.17 9.53 6.21
CA ALA A 55 0.99 10.70 5.88
C ALA A 55 2.02 10.41 4.76
N GLU A 56 2.50 9.17 4.65
CA GLU A 56 3.44 8.75 3.60
C GLU A 56 2.81 8.73 2.21
N LEU A 57 1.51 8.41 2.11
CA LEU A 57 0.78 8.31 0.84
C LEU A 57 0.03 9.59 0.48
N LEU A 58 -0.11 10.51 1.44
CA LEU A 58 -0.80 11.78 1.25
C LEU A 58 -0.21 12.64 0.11
N PRO A 59 1.12 12.78 -0.07
CA PRO A 59 1.70 13.47 -1.22
C PRO A 59 1.36 12.81 -2.56
N ARG A 60 1.31 11.47 -2.61
CA ARG A 60 0.94 10.74 -3.82
C ARG A 60 -0.55 10.93 -4.15
N ALA A 61 -1.40 10.84 -3.13
CA ALA A 61 -2.84 11.05 -3.27
C ALA A 61 -3.16 12.49 -3.73
N SER A 62 -2.47 13.50 -3.18
CA SER A 62 -2.66 14.90 -3.58
C SER A 62 -2.16 15.16 -5.01
N MET A 63 -1.00 14.62 -5.38
CA MET A 63 -0.48 14.69 -6.75
C MET A 63 -1.42 14.01 -7.74
N PHE A 64 -1.89 12.79 -7.44
CA PHE A 64 -2.86 12.11 -8.28
C PHE A 64 -4.15 12.92 -8.41
N ALA A 65 -4.67 13.50 -7.32
CA ALA A 65 -5.89 14.29 -7.36
C ALA A 65 -5.75 15.52 -8.29
N GLN A 66 -4.62 16.23 -8.22
CA GLN A 66 -4.36 17.38 -9.10
C GLN A 66 -4.18 16.95 -10.56
N PHE A 67 -3.30 15.96 -10.79
CA PHE A 67 -2.99 15.44 -12.11
C PHE A 67 -4.24 14.87 -12.80
N SER A 68 -4.99 14.01 -12.09
CA SER A 68 -6.16 13.36 -12.66
C SER A 68 -7.25 14.36 -13.03
N ASN A 69 -7.46 15.43 -12.24
CA ASN A 69 -8.42 16.48 -12.58
C ASN A 69 -8.02 17.23 -13.86
N GLN A 70 -6.74 17.55 -14.03
CA GLN A 70 -6.23 18.24 -15.21
C GLN A 70 -6.29 17.32 -16.44
N ALA A 71 -5.76 16.11 -16.34
CA ALA A 71 -5.73 15.12 -17.41
C ALA A 71 -7.14 14.75 -17.89
N SER A 72 -8.07 14.51 -16.95
CA SER A 72 -9.46 14.20 -17.30
C SER A 72 -10.18 15.37 -17.96
N SER A 73 -9.91 16.61 -17.55
CA SER A 73 -10.52 17.80 -18.16
C SER A 73 -9.99 18.02 -19.59
N MET A 74 -8.69 17.80 -19.83
CA MET A 74 -8.12 17.87 -21.18
C MET A 74 -8.67 16.78 -22.09
N SER A 75 -8.70 15.54 -21.62
CA SER A 75 -9.26 14.40 -22.37
C SER A 75 -10.75 14.61 -22.68
N ALA A 76 -11.52 15.12 -21.71
CA ALA A 76 -12.93 15.43 -21.91
C ALA A 76 -13.13 16.54 -22.96
N MET A 77 -12.27 17.56 -22.98
CA MET A 77 -12.34 18.63 -23.97
C MET A 77 -12.01 18.12 -25.38
N GLN A 78 -11.01 17.24 -25.50
CA GLN A 78 -10.64 16.61 -26.77
C GLN A 78 -11.79 15.74 -27.30
N ASN A 79 -12.37 14.87 -26.47
CA ASN A 79 -13.49 14.02 -26.85
C ASN A 79 -14.73 14.83 -27.23
N LEU A 80 -15.03 15.91 -26.49
CA LEU A 80 -16.11 16.83 -26.83
C LEU A 80 -15.87 17.48 -28.19
N GLN A 81 -14.65 17.92 -28.49
CA GLN A 81 -14.30 18.52 -29.77
C GLN A 81 -14.44 17.51 -30.93
N THR A 82 -14.01 16.27 -30.73
CA THR A 82 -14.23 15.19 -31.70
C THR A 82 -15.71 14.92 -31.92
N MET A 83 -16.52 14.86 -30.85
CA MET A 83 -17.96 14.64 -30.94
C MET A 83 -18.68 15.78 -31.68
N LYS A 84 -18.21 17.03 -31.50
CA LYS A 84 -18.67 18.20 -32.28
C LYS A 84 -18.31 18.06 -33.76
N MET A 85 -17.09 17.64 -34.09
CA MET A 85 -16.66 17.44 -35.48
C MET A 85 -17.43 16.30 -36.18
N MET A 86 -17.78 15.25 -35.44
CA MET A 86 -18.57 14.13 -35.96
C MET A 86 -20.06 14.43 -36.08
N GLY A 87 -20.51 15.64 -35.74
CA GLY A 87 -21.93 16.03 -35.80
C GLY A 87 -22.82 15.29 -34.79
N GLN A 88 -22.23 14.66 -33.77
CA GLN A 88 -22.95 13.88 -32.76
C GLN A 88 -23.48 14.74 -31.61
N VAL A 89 -23.08 16.02 -31.53
CA VAL A 89 -23.69 16.99 -30.63
C VAL A 89 -24.90 17.61 -31.32
N PRO A 90 -26.14 17.41 -30.83
CA PRO A 90 -27.32 18.01 -31.41
C PRO A 90 -27.19 19.54 -31.43
N TRP A 91 -27.32 20.16 -32.60
CA TRP A 91 -27.40 21.61 -32.71
C TRP A 91 -28.83 22.06 -32.43
N THR A 92 -29.02 22.78 -31.33
CA THR A 92 -30.36 23.14 -30.85
C THR A 92 -30.80 24.54 -31.27
N GLY A 93 -29.93 25.33 -31.90
CA GLY A 93 -30.18 26.74 -32.25
C GLY A 93 -30.29 27.69 -31.06
N ASN A 94 -30.38 27.17 -29.82
CA ASN A 94 -30.46 27.91 -28.58
C ASN A 94 -29.12 27.80 -27.84
N ALA A 95 -28.45 28.94 -27.60
CA ALA A 95 -27.14 28.99 -26.97
C ALA A 95 -27.12 28.37 -25.56
N LEU A 96 -28.19 28.52 -24.78
CA LEU A 96 -28.29 27.95 -23.44
C LEU A 96 -28.44 26.43 -23.49
N ALA A 97 -29.30 25.92 -24.39
CA ALA A 97 -29.49 24.47 -24.55
C ALA A 97 -28.23 23.80 -25.10
N GLN A 98 -27.55 24.45 -26.06
CA GLN A 98 -26.26 24.00 -26.58
C GLN A 98 -25.21 23.88 -25.47
N TYR A 99 -25.10 24.90 -24.61
CA TYR A 99 -24.17 24.90 -23.48
C TYR A 99 -24.47 23.77 -22.48
N GLN A 100 -25.75 23.53 -22.18
CA GLN A 100 -26.15 22.43 -21.28
C GLN A 100 -25.79 21.05 -21.84
N ILE A 101 -26.03 20.83 -23.14
CA ILE A 101 -25.66 19.57 -23.80
C ILE A 101 -24.15 19.37 -23.76
N GLU A 102 -23.38 20.39 -24.12
CA GLU A 102 -21.91 20.33 -24.11
C GLU A 102 -21.35 20.10 -22.70
N MET A 103 -21.95 20.71 -21.67
CA MET A 103 -21.55 20.48 -20.28
C MET A 103 -21.88 19.08 -19.79
N SER A 104 -23.04 18.54 -20.15
CA SER A 104 -23.39 17.16 -19.80
C SER A 104 -22.46 16.14 -20.47
N ALA A 105 -22.09 16.37 -21.74
CA ALA A 105 -21.15 15.54 -22.48
C ALA A 105 -19.74 15.64 -21.90
N PHE A 106 -19.27 16.86 -21.60
CA PHE A 106 -17.99 17.07 -20.94
C PHE A 106 -17.93 16.37 -19.58
N ALA A 107 -18.98 16.48 -18.76
CA ALA A 107 -19.03 15.81 -17.45
C ALA A 107 -18.91 14.28 -17.58
N LYS A 108 -19.61 13.68 -18.55
CA LYS A 108 -19.51 12.24 -18.84
C LYS A 108 -18.10 11.84 -19.28
N PHE A 109 -17.51 12.54 -20.25
CA PHE A 109 -16.16 12.23 -20.71
C PHE A 109 -15.11 12.43 -19.61
N LYS A 110 -15.28 13.45 -18.77
CA LYS A 110 -14.41 13.68 -17.62
C LYS A 110 -14.52 12.53 -16.62
N GLU A 111 -15.73 12.06 -16.33
CA GLU A 111 -15.95 10.92 -15.45
C GLU A 111 -15.32 9.63 -16.00
N GLU A 112 -15.47 9.35 -17.30
CA GLU A 112 -14.85 8.20 -17.96
C GLU A 112 -13.32 8.25 -17.91
N SER A 113 -12.73 9.41 -18.23
CA SER A 113 -11.29 9.62 -18.13
C SER A 113 -10.79 9.46 -16.69
N MET A 114 -11.52 10.01 -15.71
CA MET A 114 -11.22 9.82 -14.28
C MET A 114 -11.28 8.35 -13.85
N LYS A 115 -12.24 7.57 -14.35
CA LYS A 115 -12.34 6.12 -14.07
C LYS A 115 -11.11 5.38 -14.60
N ALA A 116 -10.69 5.65 -15.83
CA ALA A 116 -9.50 5.03 -16.42
C ALA A 116 -8.23 5.36 -15.62
N LEU A 117 -8.03 6.64 -15.26
CA LEU A 117 -6.88 7.06 -14.46
C LEU A 117 -6.86 6.42 -13.07
N LYS A 118 -8.03 6.24 -12.44
CA LYS A 118 -8.12 5.52 -11.16
C LYS A 118 -7.79 4.05 -11.28
N GLN A 119 -8.25 3.39 -12.34
CA GLN A 119 -7.91 1.99 -12.58
C GLN A 119 -6.40 1.82 -12.74
N GLN A 120 -5.74 2.72 -13.46
CA GLN A 120 -4.29 2.74 -13.59
C GLN A 120 -3.58 2.92 -12.23
N GLU A 121 -4.01 3.89 -11.42
CA GLU A 121 -3.42 4.09 -10.09
C GLU A 121 -3.65 2.89 -9.17
N VAL A 122 -4.85 2.29 -9.18
CA VAL A 122 -5.14 1.07 -8.42
C VAL A 122 -4.26 -0.11 -8.86
N GLN A 123 -3.98 -0.25 -10.16
CA GLN A 123 -3.04 -1.28 -10.64
C GLN A 123 -1.64 -1.07 -10.05
N ILE A 124 -1.13 0.17 -10.07
CA ILE A 124 0.18 0.48 -9.50
C ILE A 124 0.18 0.22 -7.98
N LEU A 125 -0.91 0.55 -7.28
CA LEU A 125 -1.02 0.27 -5.85
C LEU A 125 -1.04 -1.23 -5.55
N ASN A 126 -1.73 -2.02 -6.37
CA ASN A 126 -1.77 -3.49 -6.23
C ASN A 126 -0.40 -4.12 -6.51
N GLU A 127 0.37 -3.58 -7.46
CA GLU A 127 1.75 -4.01 -7.69
C GLU A 127 2.63 -3.72 -6.48
N LYS A 128 2.52 -2.51 -5.90
CA LYS A 128 3.23 -2.16 -4.67
C LYS A 128 2.78 -2.99 -3.48
N GLU A 129 1.50 -3.35 -3.40
CA GLU A 129 0.99 -4.26 -2.37
C GLU A 129 1.67 -5.64 -2.46
N LYS A 130 1.80 -6.20 -3.68
CA LYS A 130 2.52 -7.46 -3.90
C LYS A 130 3.99 -7.38 -3.52
N GLU A 131 4.68 -6.29 -3.88
CA GLU A 131 6.08 -6.07 -3.47
C GLU A 131 6.23 -6.06 -1.95
N ILE A 132 5.37 -5.32 -1.25
CA ILE A 132 5.37 -5.23 0.22
C ILE A 132 5.05 -6.60 0.86
N GLN A 133 4.16 -7.38 0.24
CA GLN A 133 3.82 -8.72 0.73
C GLN A 133 4.97 -9.72 0.54
N LEU A 134 5.76 -9.60 -0.53
CA LEU A 134 6.99 -10.37 -0.69
C LEU A 134 8.03 -9.98 0.37
N GLU A 135 8.22 -8.69 0.63
CA GLU A 135 9.09 -8.18 1.70
C GLU A 135 8.67 -8.74 3.07
N MET A 136 7.35 -8.73 3.36
CA MET A 136 6.77 -9.32 4.57
C MET A 136 7.12 -10.80 4.71
N ASN A 137 6.90 -11.58 3.66
CA ASN A 137 7.16 -13.01 3.66
C ASN A 137 8.64 -13.31 3.94
N GLU A 138 9.54 -12.52 3.37
CA GLU A 138 10.98 -12.66 3.61
C GLU A 138 11.34 -12.37 5.08
N ILE A 139 10.80 -11.29 5.66
CA ILE A 139 11.00 -10.95 7.07
C ILE A 139 10.45 -12.05 7.98
N GLU A 140 9.25 -12.58 7.70
CA GLU A 140 8.63 -13.65 8.47
C GLU A 140 9.42 -14.96 8.41
N GLN A 141 9.98 -15.31 7.24
CA GLN A 141 10.87 -16.46 7.11
C GLN A 141 12.14 -16.28 7.94
N ARG A 142 12.79 -15.11 7.86
CA ARG A 142 13.98 -14.80 8.66
C ARG A 142 13.68 -14.85 10.17
N LEU A 143 12.52 -14.35 10.59
CA LEU A 143 12.05 -14.45 11.98
C LEU A 143 11.87 -15.89 12.42
N LYS A 144 11.21 -16.72 11.59
CA LYS A 144 11.01 -18.14 11.89
C LYS A 144 12.34 -18.87 12.08
N MET A 145 13.29 -18.66 11.17
CA MET A 145 14.63 -19.26 11.24
C MET A 145 15.40 -18.80 12.49
N LYS A 146 15.39 -17.50 12.80
CA LYS A 146 16.09 -16.98 13.98
C LYS A 146 15.46 -17.41 15.30
N ARG A 147 14.12 -17.52 15.35
CA ARG A 147 13.42 -18.04 16.53
C ARG A 147 13.75 -19.52 16.78
N ALA A 148 13.75 -20.34 15.72
CA ALA A 148 14.17 -21.73 15.80
C ALA A 148 15.62 -21.86 16.29
N TYR A 149 16.53 -21.02 15.76
CA TYR A 149 17.92 -21.00 16.19
C TYR A 149 18.10 -20.52 17.64
N LEU A 150 17.35 -19.50 18.07
CA LEU A 150 17.35 -19.06 19.46
C LEU A 150 16.91 -20.19 20.40
N GLU A 151 15.89 -20.96 20.00
CA GLU A 151 15.39 -22.07 20.79
C GLU A 151 16.40 -23.23 20.88
N SER A 152 17.07 -23.57 19.77
CA SER A 152 18.13 -24.58 19.80
C SER A 152 19.31 -24.15 20.67
N VAL A 153 19.74 -22.88 20.61
CA VAL A 153 20.82 -22.36 21.46
C VAL A 153 20.42 -22.38 22.94
N LYS A 154 19.16 -22.07 23.27
CA LYS A 154 18.66 -22.16 24.65
C LYS A 154 18.63 -23.60 25.16
N GLN A 155 18.21 -24.56 24.34
CA GLN A 155 18.22 -25.98 24.69
C GLN A 155 19.64 -26.47 24.94
N GLN A 156 20.57 -26.16 24.03
CA GLN A 156 21.98 -26.53 24.18
C GLN A 156 22.61 -25.90 25.44
N ALA A 157 22.31 -24.63 25.72
CA ALA A 157 22.75 -23.98 26.95
C ALA A 157 22.22 -24.66 28.22
N ALA A 158 20.98 -25.15 28.19
CA ALA A 158 20.37 -25.86 29.31
C ALA A 158 20.96 -27.27 29.50
N GLU A 159 21.27 -27.98 28.41
CA GLU A 159 21.97 -29.27 28.46
C GLU A 159 23.40 -29.11 28.99
N ASP A 160 24.14 -28.12 28.50
CA ASP A 160 25.48 -27.79 29.00
C ASP A 160 25.44 -27.48 30.50
N ALA A 161 24.45 -26.70 30.95
CA ALA A 161 24.27 -26.38 32.37
C ALA A 161 23.96 -27.64 33.21
N ARG A 162 23.13 -28.55 32.71
CA ARG A 162 22.82 -29.83 33.38
C ARG A 162 24.05 -30.74 33.46
N ASN A 163 24.86 -30.79 32.40
CA ASN A 163 26.05 -31.64 32.33
C ASN A 163 27.24 -31.08 33.13
N SER A 164 27.30 -29.77 33.35
CA SER A 164 28.35 -29.12 34.14
C SER A 164 28.00 -28.94 35.62
N ALA A 165 26.74 -29.20 36.01
CA ALA A 165 26.36 -29.22 37.42
C ALA A 165 27.12 -30.36 38.14
N PRO A 166 27.82 -30.08 39.25
CA PRO A 166 28.51 -31.11 40.01
C PRO A 166 27.50 -32.14 40.50
N LYS A 167 27.64 -33.39 40.03
CA LYS A 167 26.94 -34.54 40.61
C LYS A 167 27.60 -34.84 41.94
N PHE A 168 27.16 -34.18 43.01
CA PHE A 168 27.50 -34.62 44.36
C PHE A 168 26.91 -36.02 44.54
N GLY A 169 27.79 -37.02 44.58
CA GLY A 169 27.40 -38.41 44.70
C GLY A 169 26.62 -38.65 45.98
N LEU A 170 25.36 -39.01 45.84
CA LEU A 170 24.67 -39.88 46.79
C LEU A 170 24.67 -41.26 46.14
N GLY A 171 25.81 -41.93 46.26
CA GLY A 171 26.01 -43.35 46.03
C GLY A 171 26.64 -43.94 47.29
#